data_AF-A0A7K4GZ81-F1
#
_entry.id   AF-A0A7K4GZ81-F1
#
_cell.length_a   1.000
_cell.length_b   1.000
_cell.length_c   1.000
_cell.angle_alpha   90.00
_cell.angle_beta   90.00
_cell.angle_gamma   90.00
#
_symmetry.space_group_name_H-M   'P 1'
#
loop_
_entity.id
_entity.type
_entity.pdbx_description
1 polymer ?
#
loop_
_entity_poly.entity_id
_entity_poly.type
_entity_poly.pdbx_seq_one_letter_code
_entity_poly.pdbx_strand_id
1 'polypeptide(L)' 'MECPDCGITINNVNQNFCETCGFELNIAVKESNEQIKKEKSKRISHRRCC' A
#
# COMPACT_ATOMS: atom_id res chain seq x y z
N MET A 1 -12.11 -11.39 -8.63
CA MET A 1 -11.51 -10.48 -9.64
C MET A 1 -10.17 -11.04 -10.05
N GLU A 2 -9.62 -10.72 -11.20
CA GLU A 2 -8.28 -11.21 -11.61
C GLU A 2 -7.22 -10.13 -11.43
N CYS A 3 -6.00 -10.53 -11.08
CA CYS A 3 -4.88 -9.60 -11.01
C CYS A 3 -4.51 -9.13 -12.43
N PRO A 4 -4.45 -7.83 -12.72
CA PRO A 4 -4.08 -7.35 -14.06
C PRO A 4 -2.61 -7.61 -14.40
N ASP A 5 -1.77 -7.89 -13.40
CA ASP A 5 -0.33 -8.11 -13.58
C ASP A 5 0.00 -9.58 -13.79
N CYS A 6 -0.51 -10.48 -12.94
CA CYS A 6 -0.18 -11.90 -13.00
C CYS A 6 -1.34 -12.80 -13.46
N GLY A 7 -2.55 -12.26 -13.62
CA GLY A 7 -3.73 -13.00 -14.07
C GLY A 7 -4.33 -13.93 -13.02
N ILE A 8 -3.83 -13.96 -11.78
CA ILE A 8 -4.39 -14.86 -10.76
C ILE A 8 -5.76 -14.38 -10.27
N THR A 9 -6.64 -15.34 -9.97
CA THR A 9 -7.94 -15.07 -9.36
C THR A 9 -7.78 -14.60 -7.92
N ILE A 10 -8.11 -13.35 -7.67
CA ILE A 10 -8.17 -12.72 -6.36
C ILE A 10 -9.60 -12.86 -5.81
N ASN A 11 -9.72 -13.64 -4.74
CA ASN A 11 -10.98 -13.86 -4.03
C ASN A 11 -11.28 -12.78 -2.98
N ASN A 12 -10.26 -12.06 -2.50
CA ASN A 12 -10.41 -11.01 -1.49
C ASN A 12 -10.19 -9.62 -2.09
N VAL A 13 -11.28 -8.89 -2.33
CA VAL A 13 -11.27 -7.53 -2.90
C VAL A 13 -10.80 -6.45 -1.90
N ASN A 14 -10.62 -6.79 -0.62
CA ASN A 14 -10.13 -5.88 0.43
C ASN A 14 -8.60 -5.88 0.58
N GLN A 15 -7.88 -6.53 -0.33
CA GLN A 15 -6.41 -6.57 -0.30
C GLN A 15 -5.82 -5.40 -1.07
N ASN A 16 -4.84 -4.73 -0.45
CA ASN A 16 -4.10 -3.62 -1.07
C ASN A 16 -3.05 -4.12 -2.09
N PHE A 17 -2.69 -5.39 -2.04
CA PHE A 17 -1.67 -6.00 -2.89
C PHE A 17 -2.04 -7.44 -3.21
N CYS A 18 -1.61 -7.92 -4.38
CA CYS A 18 -1.73 -9.31 -4.76
C CYS A 18 -0.75 -10.14 -3.92
N GLU A 19 -1.24 -11.14 -3.19
CA GLU A 19 -0.39 -12.02 -2.36
C GLU A 19 0.58 -12.86 -3.19
N THR A 20 0.33 -13.01 -4.49
CA THR A 20 1.11 -13.89 -5.37
C THR A 20 2.25 -13.17 -6.06
N CYS A 21 2.00 -11.99 -6.65
CA CYS A 21 3.02 -11.23 -7.37
C CYS A 21 3.44 -9.93 -6.68
N GLY A 22 2.72 -9.50 -5.63
CA GLY A 22 2.98 -8.25 -4.94
C GLY A 22 2.44 -6.99 -5.64
N PHE A 23 1.70 -7.14 -6.74
CA PHE A 23 1.12 -6.00 -7.46
C PHE A 23 0.15 -5.21 -6.59
N GLU A 24 0.26 -3.87 -6.56
CA GLU A 24 -0.64 -3.02 -5.78
C GLU A 24 -2.05 -3.01 -6.37
N LEU A 25 -2.96 -3.70 -5.69
CA LEU A 25 -4.38 -3.72 -5.98
C LEU A 25 -4.98 -2.50 -5.28
N ASN A 26 -4.92 -1.32 -5.92
CA ASN A 26 -5.51 -0.09 -5.40
C ASN A 26 -7.05 -0.10 -5.54
N ILE A 27 -7.68 -1.16 -5.08
CA ILE A 27 -9.14 -1.26 -5.05
C ILE A 27 -9.58 -0.61 -3.77
N ALA A 28 -9.78 0.69 -3.91
CA ALA A 28 -10.08 1.60 -2.83
C ALA A 28 -11.31 1.13 -2.04
N VAL A 29 -11.05 0.50 -0.90
CA VAL A 29 -11.97 0.55 0.24
C VAL A 29 -11.94 2.01 0.71
N LYS A 30 -12.73 2.84 0.02
CA LYS A 30 -13.16 4.14 0.53
C LYS A 30 -14.16 3.88 1.65
N GLU A 31 -13.68 3.39 2.78
CA GLU A 31 -14.41 3.52 4.04
C GLU A 31 -13.53 4.30 5.01
N SER A 32 -13.59 5.62 4.83
CA SER A 32 -13.68 6.59 5.92
C SER A 32 -12.68 6.47 7.09
N ASN A 33 -11.38 6.67 6.87
CA ASN A 33 -10.61 7.73 7.53
C ASN A 33 -9.12 7.73 7.15
N GLU A 34 -8.50 8.89 7.34
CA GLU A 34 -7.08 9.04 7.66
C GLU A 34 -6.07 9.10 6.49
N GLN A 35 -6.09 10.26 5.85
CA GLN A 35 -4.96 11.18 5.59
C GLN A 35 -3.56 10.85 6.20
N ILE A 36 -2.96 9.67 6.03
CA ILE A 36 -1.55 9.45 6.44
C ILE A 36 -0.79 8.60 5.41
N LYS A 37 -0.51 9.14 4.21
CA LYS A 37 0.53 8.59 3.30
C LYS A 37 1.40 9.65 2.61
N LYS A 38 1.44 10.90 3.08
CA LYS A 38 2.42 11.90 2.60
C LYS A 38 3.52 12.25 3.61
N GLU A 39 3.62 11.55 4.73
CA GLU A 39 4.53 11.96 5.83
C GLU A 39 5.54 10.87 6.26
N LYS A 40 6.33 10.33 5.32
CA LYS A 40 7.54 9.55 5.66
C LYS A 40 8.79 9.93 4.84
N SER A 41 8.92 11.19 4.45
CA SER A 41 10.19 11.75 3.96
C SER A 41 10.63 13.01 4.73
N LYS A 42 10.44 13.01 6.06
CA LYS A 42 11.05 13.99 6.97
C LYS A 42 11.38 13.33 8.31
N ARG A 43 12.30 12.35 8.29
CA ARG A 43 13.09 12.06 9.50
C ARG A 43 14.38 12.87 9.43
N ILE A 44 14.29 14.11 9.91
CA ILE A 44 15.44 14.80 10.46
C ILE A 44 15.84 13.99 11.70
N SER A 45 17.03 13.40 11.70
CA SER A 45 17.68 13.00 12.94
C SER A 45 18.95 13.83 13.07
N HIS A 46 18.81 14.90 13.84
CA HIS A 46 19.86 15.78 14.29
C HIS A 46 20.77 14.96 15.22
N ARG A 47 21.82 14.35 14.68
CA ARG A 47 22.90 13.79 15.49
C ARG A 47 24.01 14.84 15.59
N ARG A 48 23.90 15.69 16.62
CA ARG A 48 25.09 16.31 17.20
C ARG A 48 26.00 15.16 17.62
N CYS A 49 27.10 14.98 16.91
CA CYS A 49 28.25 14.26 17.40
C CYS A 49 29.35 15.31 17.61
N CYS A 50 29.75 15.43 18.88
CA CYS A 50 30.97 16.04 19.43
C CYS A 50 31.54 17.28 18.74
#